data_AF-A0A1S1QNS1-F1
#
_entry.id   AF-A0A1S1QNS1-F1
#
_cell.length_a   1.000
_cell.length_b   1.000
_cell.length_c   1.000
_cell.angle_alpha   90.00
_cell.angle_beta   90.00
_cell.angle_gamma   90.00
#
_symmetry.space_group_name_H-M   'P 1'
#
loop_
_entity.id
_entity.type
_entity.pdbx_description
1 polymer ?
#
loop_
_entity_poly.entity_id
_entity_poly.type
_entity_poly.pdbx_seq_one_letter_code
_entity_poly.pdbx_strand_id
1 'polypeptide(L)'
;MSATDIDRHQAHEGDLDKIKGIGVRYRAILEEVGVASIRELRHRNAANLKVMIEDRHGPVIGLTELQIQTWIDKARTVGASRPA
;
A
#
# COMPACT_ATOMS: atom_id res chain seq x y z
N MET A 1 -15.74 -6.72 -32.08
CA MET A 1 -16.18 -5.87 -30.95
C MET A 1 -15.12 -5.97 -29.86
N SER A 2 -14.49 -4.83 -29.61
CA SER A 2 -13.54 -4.42 -28.57
C SER A 2 -12.51 -5.39 -27.98
N ALA A 3 -11.25 -5.12 -28.34
CA ALA A 3 -10.04 -5.57 -27.68
C ALA A 3 -9.72 -4.67 -26.47
N THR A 4 -10.30 -4.98 -25.29
CA THR A 4 -9.90 -4.33 -24.03
C THR A 4 -10.18 -5.22 -22.82
N ASP A 5 -9.43 -6.30 -22.64
CA ASP A 5 -9.48 -7.07 -21.36
C ASP A 5 -8.14 -7.75 -21.03
N ILE A 6 -7.02 -7.24 -21.55
CA ILE A 6 -5.67 -7.76 -21.24
C ILE A 6 -4.92 -6.88 -20.23
N ASP A 7 -5.53 -5.78 -19.77
CA ASP A 7 -4.99 -4.98 -18.66
C ASP A 7 -5.69 -5.29 -17.34
N ARG A 8 -6.05 -6.57 -17.10
CA ARG A 8 -6.20 -7.03 -15.71
C ARG A 8 -4.82 -6.93 -15.11
N HIS A 9 -4.58 -5.85 -14.38
CA HIS A 9 -3.59 -5.67 -13.34
C HIS A 9 -2.58 -6.81 -13.34
N GLN A 10 -1.39 -6.61 -13.89
CA GLN A 10 -0.24 -7.39 -13.46
C GLN A 10 -0.06 -7.10 -11.98
N ALA A 11 -0.82 -7.83 -11.15
CA ALA A 11 -0.69 -7.88 -9.72
C ALA A 11 0.68 -8.49 -9.47
N HIS A 12 1.67 -7.62 -9.34
CA HIS A 12 2.85 -7.94 -8.55
C HIS A 12 2.39 -8.00 -7.10
N GLU A 13 1.72 -9.11 -6.78
CA GLU A 13 1.15 -9.44 -5.49
C GLU A 13 2.28 -9.59 -4.46
N GLY A 14 2.12 -9.00 -3.28
CA GLY A 14 2.78 -9.51 -2.07
C GLY A 14 4.11 -8.88 -1.62
N ASP A 15 4.49 -7.70 -2.09
CA ASP A 15 5.71 -7.05 -1.59
C ASP A 15 5.50 -6.22 -0.31
N LEU A 16 4.25 -5.95 0.10
CA LEU A 16 3.98 -5.16 1.31
C LEU A 16 4.53 -5.81 2.59
N ASP A 17 4.60 -7.14 2.63
CA ASP A 17 5.15 -7.90 3.77
C ASP A 17 6.65 -7.61 4.01
N LYS A 18 7.37 -7.04 3.01
CA LYS A 18 8.77 -6.59 3.16
C LYS A 18 8.89 -5.32 4.00
N ILE A 19 7.80 -4.56 4.19
CA ILE A 19 7.80 -3.33 4.98
C ILE A 19 7.52 -3.67 6.44
N LYS A 20 8.55 -3.56 7.29
CA LYS A 20 8.41 -3.76 8.74
C LYS A 20 7.28 -2.89 9.30
N GLY A 21 6.30 -3.55 9.93
CA GLY A 21 5.14 -2.92 10.55
C GLY A 21 3.84 -3.07 9.75
N ILE A 22 3.90 -3.58 8.52
CA ILE A 22 2.71 -4.05 7.79
C ILE A 22 2.60 -5.56 8.02
N GLY A 23 1.72 -5.97 8.94
CA GLY A 23 1.36 -7.38 9.12
C GLY A 23 0.11 -7.74 8.33
N VAL A 24 -0.30 -9.02 8.39
CA VAL A 24 -1.42 -9.59 7.62
C VAL A 24 -2.69 -8.73 7.68
N ARG A 25 -3.06 -8.21 8.86
CA ARG A 25 -4.23 -7.34 9.03
C ARG A 25 -4.13 -6.05 8.22
N TYR A 26 -3.00 -5.34 8.31
CA TYR A 26 -2.83 -4.07 7.59
C TYR A 26 -2.62 -4.30 6.10
N ARG A 27 -2.00 -5.42 5.71
CA ARG A 27 -1.92 -5.84 4.31
C ARG A 27 -3.31 -5.99 3.70
N ALA A 28 -4.20 -6.74 4.34
CA ALA A 28 -5.57 -6.93 3.86
C ALA A 28 -6.33 -5.60 3.72
N ILE A 29 -6.24 -4.71 4.73
CA ILE A 29 -6.84 -3.37 4.67
C ILE A 29 -6.29 -2.55 3.48
N LEU A 30 -4.97 -2.55 3.28
CA LEU A 30 -4.32 -1.82 2.18
C LEU A 30 -4.76 -2.37 0.82
N GLU A 31 -4.75 -3.69 0.65
CA GLU A 31 -5.21 -4.36 -0.57
C GLU A 31 -6.67 -4.02 -0.86
N GLU A 32 -7.53 -4.09 0.16
CA GLU A 32 -8.94 -3.74 0.03
C GLU A 32 -9.13 -2.30 -0.40
N VAL A 33 -8.33 -1.31 0.03
CA VAL A 33 -8.40 0.08 -0.46
C VAL A 33 -7.62 0.34 -1.76
N GLY A 34 -7.17 -0.70 -2.47
CA GLY A 34 -6.48 -0.59 -3.76
C GLY A 34 -4.99 -0.25 -3.65
N VAL A 35 -4.34 -0.71 -2.59
CA VAL A 35 -2.88 -0.63 -2.37
C VAL A 35 -2.35 -2.04 -2.12
N ALA A 36 -1.98 -2.75 -3.18
CA ALA A 36 -1.54 -4.15 -3.11
C ALA A 36 -0.01 -4.31 -3.23
N SER A 37 0.73 -3.22 -3.49
CA SER A 37 2.17 -3.27 -3.74
C SER A 37 2.94 -2.10 -3.13
N ILE A 38 4.26 -2.29 -2.95
CA ILE A 38 5.20 -1.23 -2.58
C ILE A 38 5.17 -0.07 -3.59
N ARG A 39 5.03 -0.39 -4.88
CA ARG A 39 4.97 0.61 -5.96
C ARG A 39 3.76 1.52 -5.81
N GLU A 40 2.61 0.99 -5.40
CA GLU A 40 1.42 1.82 -5.16
C GLU A 40 1.57 2.62 -3.87
N LEU A 41 2.01 1.96 -2.80
CA LEU A 41 2.14 2.57 -1.48
C LEU A 41 3.07 3.79 -1.49
N ARG A 42 4.23 3.72 -2.15
CA ARG A 42 5.23 4.81 -2.14
C ARG A 42 4.75 6.14 -2.71
N HIS A 43 3.69 6.12 -3.53
CA HIS A 43 3.10 7.31 -4.16
C HIS A 43 1.86 7.84 -3.42
N ARG A 44 1.42 7.19 -2.33
CA ARG A 44 0.26 7.63 -1.56
C ARG A 44 0.60 8.86 -0.70
N ASN A 45 -0.44 9.56 -0.29
CA ASN A 45 -0.42 10.57 0.75
C ASN A 45 -1.00 9.96 2.03
N ALA A 46 -0.35 10.16 3.18
CA ALA A 46 -0.73 9.49 4.42
C ALA A 46 -2.12 9.89 4.93
N ALA A 47 -2.43 11.20 4.95
CA ALA A 47 -3.73 11.70 5.39
C ALA A 47 -4.87 11.16 4.51
N ASN A 48 -4.72 11.24 3.18
CA ASN A 48 -5.74 10.75 2.25
C ASN A 48 -5.91 9.23 2.34
N LEU A 49 -4.82 8.47 2.47
CA LEU A 49 -4.89 7.02 2.62
C LEU A 49 -5.57 6.63 3.94
N LYS A 50 -5.32 7.38 5.01
CA LYS A 50 -6.02 7.17 6.28
C LYS A 50 -7.53 7.36 6.12
N VAL A 51 -7.96 8.45 5.49
CA VAL A 51 -9.39 8.72 5.21
C VAL A 51 -9.99 7.59 4.37
N MET A 52 -9.33 7.17 3.29
CA MET A 52 -9.82 6.06 2.45
C MET A 52 -9.99 4.74 3.24
N ILE A 53 -9.07 4.45 4.15
CA ILE A 53 -9.15 3.27 5.03
C ILE A 53 -10.34 3.40 5.99
N GLU A 54 -10.49 4.56 6.63
CA GLU A 54 -11.56 4.77 7.61
C GLU A 54 -12.94 4.87 6.96
N ASP A 55 -13.04 5.37 5.72
CA ASP A 55 -14.27 5.38 4.93
C ASP A 55 -14.73 3.96 4.57
N ARG A 56 -13.79 3.03 4.32
CA ARG A 56 -14.10 1.65 3.94
C ARG A 56 -14.31 0.73 5.15
N HIS A 57 -13.54 0.90 6.21
CA HIS A 57 -13.48 -0.05 7.33
C HIS A 57 -13.94 0.54 8.67
N GLY A 58 -14.25 1.84 8.73
CA GLY A 58 -14.38 2.57 9.98
C GLY A 58 -13.03 2.83 10.66
N PRO A 59 -13.03 3.47 11.85
CA PRO A 59 -11.82 3.77 12.59
C PRO A 59 -10.98 2.52 12.89
N VAL A 60 -9.74 2.50 12.40
CA VAL A 60 -8.82 1.38 12.64
C VAL A 60 -7.98 1.67 13.88
N ILE A 61 -8.29 1.00 14.99
CA ILE A 61 -7.57 1.18 16.27
C ILE A 61 -6.07 0.98 16.07
N GLY A 62 -5.29 1.98 16.50
CA GLY A 62 -3.83 1.95 16.44
C GLY A 62 -3.24 2.38 15.10
N LEU A 63 -4.05 2.62 14.06
CA LEU A 63 -3.56 3.12 12.78
C LEU A 63 -3.48 4.65 12.80
N THR A 64 -2.26 5.18 12.87
CA THR A 64 -2.02 6.63 12.85
C THR A 64 -1.55 7.09 11.47
N GLU A 65 -1.75 8.37 11.15
CA GLU A 65 -1.20 8.98 9.93
C GLU A 65 0.33 8.84 9.90
N LEU A 66 1.02 9.02 11.04
CA LEU A 66 2.46 8.85 11.15
C LEU A 66 2.92 7.42 10.81
N GLN A 67 2.16 6.41 11.23
CA GLN A 67 2.44 5.02 10.89
C GLN A 67 2.29 4.77 9.38
N ILE A 68 1.24 5.32 8.78
CA ILE A 68 1.04 5.25 7.32
C ILE A 68 2.18 5.96 6.59
N GLN A 69 2.57 7.16 7.05
CA GLN A 69 3.69 7.90 6.48
C GLN A 69 5.01 7.11 6.59
N THR A 70 5.26 6.47 7.72
CA THR A 70 6.42 5.59 7.93
C THR A 70 6.45 4.44 6.92
N TRP A 71 5.29 3.84 6.60
CA TRP A 71 5.21 2.80 5.59
C TRP A 71 5.46 3.34 4.18
N ILE A 72 4.92 4.51 3.85
CA ILE A 72 5.17 5.20 2.57
C ILE A 72 6.66 5.50 2.39
N ASP A 73 7.32 6.01 3.42
CA ASP A 73 8.75 6.33 3.37
C ASP A 73 9.62 5.08 3.22
N LYS A 74 9.29 3.99 3.93
CA LYS A 74 9.93 2.69 3.70
C LYS A 74 9.71 2.18 2.28
N ALA A 75 8.49 2.31 1.75
CA ALA A 75 8.18 1.88 0.39
C ALA A 75 9.02 2.63 -0.67
N ARG A 76 9.44 3.88 -0.39
CA ARG A 76 10.34 4.66 -1.25
C ARG A 76 11.78 4.16 -1.23
N THR A 77 12.21 3.50 -0.15
CA THR A 77 13.59 3.02 0.01
C THR A 77 13.79 1.56 -0.38
N VAL A 78 12.71 0.76 -0.44
CA VAL A 78 12.79 -0.62 -0.95
C VAL A 78 13.19 -0.59 -2.43
N GLY A 79 14.41 -1.05 -2.72
CA GLY A 79 15.01 -1.07 -4.07
C GLY A 79 16.03 0.04 -4.38
N ALA A 80 16.20 1.03 -3.48
CA ALA A 80 17.27 2.04 -3.60
C ALA A 80 18.66 1.50 -3.23
N SER A 81 18.73 0.26 -2.73
CA SER A 81 19.96 -0.41 -2.32
C SER A 81 20.54 -1.26 -3.44
N ARG A 82 21.11 -0.60 -4.47
CA ARG A 82 22.22 -1.18 -5.22
C ARG A 82 23.25 -0.08 -5.48
N PRO A 83 24.16 0.21 -4.52
CA PRO A 83 25.38 0.91 -4.89
C PRO A 83 26.13 0.05 -5.92
N ALA A 84 26.57 0.70 -7.00
CA ALA A 84 27.44 0.12 -8.01
C ALA A 84 28.79 -0.30 -7.39
#